data_AF-A0A7J4PBH8-F1
#
_entry.id   AF-A0A7J4PBH8-F1
#
_cell.length_a   1.000
_cell.length_b   1.000
_cell.length_c   1.000
_cell.angle_alpha   90.00
_cell.angle_beta   90.00
_cell.angle_gamma   90.00
#
_symmetry.space_group_name_H-M   'P 1'
#
loop_
_entity.id
_entity.type
_entity.pdbx_description
1 polymer ?
#
loop_
_entity_poly.entity_id
_entity_poly.type
_entity_poly.pdbx_seq_one_letter_code
_entity_poly.pdbx_strand_id
1 'polypeptide(L)'
;MVGSYTEGVAGFYDTDKKFFYEVIGGTEPIFWRKVTCIHELTHALQHQHFPEVFELMEANETNDDEALAFLTLIEGDATFMTQAYLMNKMGGLTEEERSELMNYAMGRIQEGPQLDPLIEKIMNFPYFQGLDFVFNLYLREDLQGINNAFLNPPTTTEQVMHPEKYLEGEIGRKVSLPSKPIRNQAGWRVIDENVFGEAMIYLVLSYHLSEEEARSSAEGWNGDRYAYYENESDYLLISKQRWDSREDALEFYNSWYNFTEAWSSNQHLKPIDAPLHKLGLFPPRNEQSLKVGDTYVFFKRVRDETIVIETGNFDILKKAKRKI
;
A
#
# COMPACT_ATOMS: atom_id res chain seq x y z
N MET A 1 14.97 5.80 0.75
CA MET A 1 13.80 6.72 0.68
C MET A 1 13.50 7.31 2.07
N VAL A 2 14.46 7.98 2.72
CA VAL A 2 14.39 8.39 4.16
C VAL A 2 14.18 9.90 4.31
N GLY A 3 13.37 10.51 3.44
CA GLY A 3 13.28 11.96 3.41
C GLY A 3 11.96 12.48 2.91
N SER A 4 10.90 12.34 3.71
CA SER A 4 9.78 13.30 3.66
C SER A 4 8.73 13.19 4.78
N TYR A 5 9.09 13.17 6.07
CA TYR A 5 8.05 13.30 7.12
C TYR A 5 8.59 14.05 8.36
N THR A 6 8.94 15.34 8.22
CA THR A 6 9.39 16.15 9.37
C THR A 6 8.25 16.64 10.26
N GLU A 7 6.99 16.50 9.84
CA GLU A 7 5.82 16.85 10.63
C GLU A 7 5.13 15.57 11.15
N GLY A 8 5.41 15.20 12.41
CA GLY A 8 4.73 14.10 13.10
C GLY A 8 5.63 12.97 13.63
N VAL A 9 6.92 12.96 13.29
CA VAL A 9 7.88 11.95 13.76
C VAL A 9 8.34 12.27 15.17
N ALA A 10 8.01 11.41 16.15
CA ALA A 10 8.45 11.52 17.54
C ALA A 10 9.93 11.08 17.73
N GLY A 11 10.41 10.22 16.85
CA GLY A 11 11.80 9.78 16.74
C GLY A 11 11.97 8.89 15.51
N PHE A 12 13.20 8.68 15.04
CA PHE A 12 13.49 7.80 13.92
C PHE A 12 14.89 7.19 14.01
N TYR A 13 15.06 5.98 13.51
CA TYR A 13 16.34 5.33 13.28
C TYR A 13 16.84 5.62 11.86
N ASP A 14 18.05 6.18 11.77
CA ASP A 14 18.72 6.47 10.51
C ASP A 14 19.62 5.27 10.14
N THR A 15 19.25 4.54 9.07
CA THR A 15 19.96 3.36 8.58
C THR A 15 21.38 3.71 8.11
N ASP A 16 21.54 4.82 7.38
CA ASP A 16 22.83 5.30 6.86
C ASP A 16 23.81 5.64 8.00
N LYS A 17 23.34 6.39 8.99
CA LYS A 17 24.20 6.86 10.09
C LYS A 17 24.26 5.88 11.26
N LYS A 18 23.34 4.91 11.32
CA LYS A 18 23.15 3.95 12.42
C LYS A 18 22.91 4.63 13.77
N PHE A 19 22.19 5.75 13.75
CA PHE A 19 21.81 6.50 14.94
C PHE A 19 20.29 6.55 15.08
N PHE A 20 19.81 6.37 16.31
CA PHE A 20 18.45 6.76 16.68
C PHE A 20 18.46 8.24 17.08
N TYR A 21 17.52 8.99 16.51
CA TYR A 21 17.25 10.39 16.83
C TYR A 21 15.89 10.49 17.52
N GLU A 22 15.88 11.07 18.73
CA GLU A 22 14.64 11.43 19.43
C GLU A 22 14.36 12.92 19.25
N VAL A 23 13.12 13.29 18.92
CA VAL A 23 12.74 14.70 18.84
C VAL A 23 12.50 15.25 20.25
N ILE A 24 13.44 16.05 20.76
CA ILE A 24 13.34 16.67 22.08
C ILE A 24 12.56 17.99 21.98
N GLY A 25 11.52 18.16 22.79
CA GLY A 25 10.75 19.41 22.89
C GLY A 25 9.23 19.26 22.75
N GLY A 26 8.72 18.04 22.51
CA GLY A 26 7.29 17.77 22.49
C GLY A 26 6.63 17.70 23.88
N THR A 27 5.31 17.79 23.92
CA THR A 27 4.46 17.57 25.11
C THR A 27 4.19 16.08 25.37
N GLU A 28 4.92 15.19 24.70
CA GLU A 28 4.72 13.75 24.76
C GLU A 28 5.07 13.18 26.15
N PRO A 29 4.14 12.46 26.81
CA PRO A 29 4.42 11.80 28.08
C PRO A 29 5.61 10.85 27.99
N ILE A 30 6.36 10.70 29.09
CA ILE A 30 7.55 9.83 29.15
C ILE A 30 7.25 8.41 28.66
N PHE A 31 6.06 7.89 28.96
CA PHE A 31 5.69 6.55 28.50
C PHE A 31 5.57 6.47 26.97
N TRP A 32 4.93 7.43 26.31
CA TRP A 32 4.79 7.44 24.85
C TRP A 32 6.16 7.61 24.16
N ARG A 33 7.03 8.44 24.73
CA ARG A 33 8.44 8.50 24.30
C ARG A 33 9.15 7.13 24.40
N LYS A 34 8.92 6.36 25.47
CA LYS A 34 9.47 5.00 25.59
C LYS A 34 8.89 4.04 24.55
N VAL A 35 7.61 4.16 24.22
CA VAL A 35 6.96 3.36 23.17
C VAL A 35 7.64 3.64 21.82
N THR A 36 7.81 4.92 21.46
CA THR A 36 8.57 5.33 20.28
C THR A 36 10.00 4.79 20.30
N CYS A 37 10.72 4.93 21.42
CA CYS A 37 12.07 4.37 21.55
C CYS A 37 12.13 2.85 21.32
N ILE A 38 11.10 2.10 21.71
CA ILE A 38 11.07 0.64 21.51
C ILE A 38 10.88 0.29 20.04
N HIS A 39 10.01 1.02 19.34
CA HIS A 39 9.85 0.88 17.89
C HIS A 39 11.19 1.11 17.17
N GLU A 40 11.84 2.24 17.45
CA GLU A 40 13.09 2.62 16.79
C GLU A 40 14.30 1.76 17.18
N LEU A 41 14.37 1.30 18.43
CA LEU A 41 15.38 0.32 18.85
C LEU A 41 15.17 -1.03 18.18
N THR A 42 13.92 -1.38 17.86
CA THR A 42 13.63 -2.61 17.09
C THR A 42 14.19 -2.47 15.68
N HIS A 43 14.00 -1.33 15.00
CA HIS A 43 14.67 -1.07 13.71
C HIS A 43 16.20 -1.18 13.78
N ALA A 44 16.80 -0.66 14.86
CA ALA A 44 18.25 -0.78 15.06
C ALA A 44 18.69 -2.26 15.18
N LEU A 45 17.92 -3.09 15.89
CA LEU A 45 18.20 -4.52 16.03
C LEU A 45 17.97 -5.28 14.72
N GLN A 46 16.86 -5.01 14.03
CA GLN A 46 16.56 -5.58 12.71
C GLN A 46 17.71 -5.29 11.73
N HIS A 47 18.13 -4.04 11.61
CA HIS A 47 19.22 -3.65 10.70
C HIS A 47 20.57 -4.26 11.09
N GLN A 48 20.84 -4.45 12.39
CA GLN A 48 22.08 -5.11 12.84
C GLN A 48 22.13 -6.61 12.49
N HIS A 49 20.98 -7.28 12.47
CA HIS A 49 20.90 -8.74 12.30
C HIS A 49 20.49 -9.17 10.89
N PHE A 50 19.78 -8.32 10.15
CA PHE A 50 19.22 -8.59 8.84
C PHE A 50 19.37 -7.36 7.92
N PRO A 51 20.61 -6.86 7.68
CA PRO A 51 20.81 -5.68 6.84
C PRO A 51 20.30 -5.84 5.41
N GLU A 52 20.27 -7.07 4.89
CA GLU A 52 19.93 -7.36 3.50
C GLU A 52 18.51 -6.90 3.12
N VAL A 53 17.51 -7.01 4.02
CA VAL A 53 16.14 -6.57 3.70
C VAL A 53 16.04 -5.05 3.58
N PHE A 54 16.83 -4.30 4.37
CA PHE A 54 16.89 -2.85 4.28
C PHE A 54 17.57 -2.41 2.98
N GLU A 55 18.68 -3.05 2.62
CA GLU A 55 19.38 -2.80 1.36
C GLU A 55 18.47 -3.11 0.15
N LEU A 56 17.74 -4.22 0.18
CA LEU A 56 16.77 -4.58 -0.86
C LEU A 56 15.66 -3.55 -0.98
N MET A 57 15.08 -3.10 0.13
CA MET A 57 14.04 -2.05 0.14
C MET A 57 14.57 -0.73 -0.41
N GLU A 58 15.73 -0.26 0.06
CA GLU A 58 16.29 1.03 -0.33
C GLU A 58 16.74 1.08 -1.80
N ALA A 59 17.24 -0.04 -2.34
CA ALA A 59 17.67 -0.14 -3.73
C ALA A 59 16.51 -0.38 -4.73
N ASN A 60 15.29 -0.64 -4.26
CA ASN A 60 14.17 -1.01 -5.13
C ASN A 60 13.47 0.22 -5.74
N GLU A 61 14.03 0.71 -6.85
CA GLU A 61 13.49 1.88 -7.56
C GLU A 61 12.44 1.52 -8.65
N THR A 62 12.22 0.23 -8.94
CA THR A 62 11.47 -0.20 -10.13
C THR A 62 10.32 -1.16 -9.84
N ASN A 63 10.11 -1.48 -8.57
CA ASN A 63 9.07 -2.38 -8.08
C ASN A 63 8.57 -1.92 -6.69
N ASP A 64 7.67 -0.96 -6.68
CA ASP A 64 7.08 -0.36 -5.47
C ASP A 64 6.30 -1.39 -4.65
N ASP A 65 5.70 -2.40 -5.29
CA ASP A 65 5.01 -3.51 -4.61
C ASP A 65 5.98 -4.31 -3.72
N GLU A 66 7.12 -4.70 -4.28
CA GLU A 66 8.14 -5.44 -3.55
C GLU A 66 8.80 -4.58 -2.46
N ALA A 67 9.08 -3.31 -2.75
CA ALA A 67 9.56 -2.36 -1.76
C ALA A 67 8.58 -2.20 -0.59
N LEU A 68 7.28 -2.13 -0.88
CA LEU A 68 6.21 -2.04 0.13
C LEU A 68 6.07 -3.35 0.91
N ALA A 69 6.27 -4.50 0.29
CA ALA A 69 6.28 -5.80 0.98
C ALA A 69 7.41 -5.89 2.01
N PHE A 70 8.63 -5.46 1.64
CA PHE A 70 9.76 -5.37 2.56
C PHE A 70 9.49 -4.41 3.71
N LEU A 71 8.99 -3.20 3.41
CA LEU A 71 8.63 -2.21 4.44
C LEU A 71 7.56 -2.76 5.38
N THR A 72 6.57 -3.50 4.86
CA THR A 72 5.49 -4.10 5.66
C THR A 72 6.02 -5.17 6.63
N LEU A 73 7.02 -5.97 6.25
CA LEU A 73 7.69 -6.88 7.19
C LEU A 73 8.45 -6.10 8.28
N ILE A 74 9.25 -5.10 7.89
CA ILE A 74 10.09 -4.31 8.81
C ILE A 74 9.23 -3.57 9.85
N GLU A 75 8.21 -2.84 9.40
CA GLU A 75 7.31 -2.08 10.27
C GLU A 75 6.38 -2.99 11.06
N GLY A 76 5.99 -4.13 10.48
CA GLY A 76 5.19 -5.15 11.16
C GLY A 76 5.86 -5.71 12.40
N ASP A 77 7.14 -6.06 12.32
CA ASP A 77 7.90 -6.60 13.46
C ASP A 77 8.18 -5.53 14.53
N ALA A 78 8.51 -4.30 14.14
CA ALA A 78 8.65 -3.19 15.08
C ALA A 78 7.32 -2.87 15.80
N THR A 79 6.21 -2.93 15.08
CA THR A 79 4.86 -2.76 15.64
C THR A 79 4.50 -3.91 16.57
N PHE A 80 4.80 -5.16 16.19
CA PHE A 80 4.58 -6.34 17.03
C PHE A 80 5.33 -6.25 18.36
N MET A 81 6.62 -5.88 18.32
CA MET A 81 7.43 -5.69 19.52
C MET A 81 6.91 -4.56 20.41
N THR A 82 6.42 -3.48 19.79
CA THR A 82 5.77 -2.38 20.50
C THR A 82 4.48 -2.86 21.20
N GLN A 83 3.63 -3.63 20.53
CA GLN A 83 2.42 -4.20 21.13
C GLN A 83 2.75 -5.18 22.27
N ALA A 84 3.74 -6.05 22.09
CA ALA A 84 4.19 -6.98 23.12
C ALA A 84 4.68 -6.23 24.39
N TYR A 85 5.43 -5.15 24.21
CA TYR A 85 5.85 -4.29 25.32
C TYR A 85 4.65 -3.63 26.01
N LEU A 86 3.74 -3.04 25.25
CA LEU A 86 2.54 -2.40 25.78
C LEU A 86 1.70 -3.39 26.61
N MET A 87 1.43 -4.57 26.07
CA MET A 87 0.68 -5.62 26.78
C MET A 87 1.37 -6.06 28.07
N ASN A 88 2.69 -6.20 28.06
CA ASN A 88 3.47 -6.52 29.27
C ASN A 88 3.37 -5.41 30.33
N LYS A 89 3.38 -4.14 29.92
CA LYS A 89 3.33 -2.99 30.83
C LYS A 89 1.93 -2.63 31.32
N MET A 90 0.90 -2.83 30.51
CA MET A 90 -0.48 -2.44 30.84
C MET A 90 -1.02 -3.07 32.13
N GLY A 91 -0.50 -4.24 32.52
CA GLY A 91 -0.83 -4.91 33.78
C GLY A 91 -0.18 -4.28 35.03
N GLY A 92 0.75 -3.33 34.88
CA GLY A 92 1.50 -2.70 35.97
C GLY A 92 1.44 -1.18 36.02
N LEU A 93 0.67 -0.53 35.16
CA LEU A 93 0.48 0.92 35.15
C LEU A 93 -0.44 1.39 36.28
N THR A 94 -0.15 2.56 36.86
CA THR A 94 -1.07 3.25 37.76
C THR A 94 -2.28 3.80 36.99
N GLU A 95 -3.35 4.15 37.70
CA GLU A 95 -4.54 4.76 37.07
C GLU A 95 -4.25 6.13 36.46
N GLU A 96 -3.34 6.89 37.07
CA GLU A 96 -2.86 8.18 36.58
C GLU A 96 -2.09 8.02 35.27
N GLU A 97 -1.17 7.04 35.21
CA GLU A 97 -0.43 6.71 33.99
C GLU A 97 -1.41 6.25 32.90
N ARG A 98 -2.38 5.39 33.20
CA ARG A 98 -3.40 4.94 32.24
C ARG A 98 -4.21 6.12 31.68
N SER A 99 -4.61 7.05 32.54
CA SER A 99 -5.38 8.23 32.16
C SER A 99 -4.57 9.19 31.30
N GLU A 100 -3.31 9.45 31.66
CA GLU A 100 -2.41 10.30 30.87
C GLU A 100 -2.17 9.71 29.47
N LEU A 101 -2.01 8.38 29.37
CA LEU A 101 -1.87 7.70 28.09
C LEU A 101 -3.09 7.84 27.20
N MET A 102 -4.27 7.57 27.77
CA MET A 102 -5.52 7.64 27.02
C MET A 102 -5.81 9.07 26.56
N ASN A 103 -5.55 10.07 27.41
CA ASN A 103 -5.71 11.48 27.05
C ASN A 103 -4.76 11.91 25.94
N TYR A 104 -3.48 11.51 26.00
CA TYR A 104 -2.52 11.83 24.95
C TYR A 104 -2.87 11.16 23.62
N ALA A 105 -3.25 9.87 23.63
CA ALA A 105 -3.68 9.17 22.43
C ALA A 105 -4.91 9.85 21.80
N MET A 106 -5.90 10.22 22.63
CA MET A 106 -7.09 10.93 22.17
C MET A 106 -6.76 12.31 21.60
N GLY A 107 -5.83 13.04 22.23
CA GLY A 107 -5.32 14.32 21.74
C GLY A 107 -4.66 14.20 20.37
N ARG A 108 -3.83 13.16 20.14
CA ARG A 108 -3.23 12.90 18.83
C ARG A 108 -4.25 12.61 17.73
N ILE A 109 -5.33 11.90 18.07
CA ILE A 109 -6.42 11.63 17.11
C ILE A 109 -7.17 12.93 16.75
N GLN A 110 -7.35 13.83 17.71
CA GLN A 110 -8.10 15.08 17.49
C GLN A 110 -7.27 16.19 16.83
N GLU A 111 -5.98 16.28 17.16
CA GLU A 111 -5.09 17.39 16.77
C GLU A 111 -3.99 16.98 15.78
N GLY A 112 -4.00 15.73 15.30
CA GLY A 112 -3.04 15.23 14.32
C GLY A 112 -3.11 15.96 12.96
N PRO A 113 -2.06 15.84 12.13
CA PRO A 113 -2.06 16.44 10.80
C PRO A 113 -3.23 15.90 9.97
N GLN A 114 -4.00 16.81 9.36
CA GLN A 114 -5.12 16.45 8.49
C GLN A 114 -4.58 16.04 7.11
N LEU A 115 -4.19 14.77 7.00
CA LEU A 115 -3.79 14.15 5.74
C LEU A 115 -5.02 13.82 4.87
N ASP A 116 -4.79 13.62 3.57
CA ASP A 116 -5.82 13.02 2.72
C ASP A 116 -6.04 11.56 3.18
N PRO A 117 -7.29 11.08 3.32
CA PRO A 117 -7.55 9.74 3.85
C PRO A 117 -6.86 8.60 3.09
N LEU A 118 -6.64 8.75 1.77
CA LEU A 118 -5.91 7.75 1.00
C LEU A 118 -4.42 7.74 1.38
N ILE A 119 -3.83 8.92 1.55
CA ILE A 119 -2.43 9.05 1.95
C ILE A 119 -2.23 8.50 3.37
N GLU A 120 -3.15 8.80 4.29
CA GLU A 120 -3.12 8.23 5.64
C GLU A 120 -3.21 6.70 5.61
N LYS A 121 -4.08 6.12 4.79
CA LYS A 121 -4.18 4.66 4.63
C LYS A 121 -2.90 4.05 4.06
N ILE A 122 -2.31 4.65 3.02
CA ILE A 122 -1.06 4.18 2.41
C ILE A 122 0.07 4.22 3.45
N MET A 123 0.20 5.31 4.21
CA MET A 123 1.24 5.46 5.23
C MET A 123 1.08 4.47 6.38
N ASN A 124 -0.15 4.17 6.77
CA ASN A 124 -0.42 3.26 7.89
C ASN A 124 -0.42 1.78 7.49
N PHE A 125 -0.47 1.46 6.19
CA PHE A 125 -0.54 0.07 5.71
C PHE A 125 0.60 -0.81 6.24
N PRO A 126 1.89 -0.42 6.17
CA PRO A 126 2.99 -1.25 6.67
C PRO A 126 2.86 -1.61 8.15
N TYR A 127 2.32 -0.72 8.98
CA TYR A 127 2.16 -0.94 10.41
C TYR A 127 1.02 -1.91 10.72
N PHE A 128 -0.16 -1.69 10.14
CA PHE A 128 -1.34 -2.50 10.45
C PHE A 128 -1.31 -3.86 9.74
N GLN A 129 -1.05 -3.87 8.43
CA GLN A 129 -0.96 -5.12 7.69
C GLN A 129 0.29 -5.91 8.10
N GLY A 130 1.40 -5.22 8.37
CA GLY A 130 2.63 -5.86 8.85
C GLY A 130 2.45 -6.53 10.20
N LEU A 131 1.74 -5.89 11.13
CA LEU A 131 1.41 -6.51 12.42
C LEU A 131 0.62 -7.81 12.24
N ASP A 132 -0.38 -7.82 11.36
CA ASP A 132 -1.18 -9.01 11.08
C ASP A 132 -0.32 -10.13 10.44
N PHE A 133 0.48 -9.78 9.44
CA PHE A 133 1.42 -10.72 8.79
C PHE A 133 2.41 -11.33 9.80
N VAL A 134 3.12 -10.51 10.56
CA VAL A 134 4.12 -10.93 11.55
C VAL A 134 3.47 -11.74 12.66
N PHE A 135 2.28 -11.35 13.12
CA PHE A 135 1.54 -12.11 14.12
C PHE A 135 1.16 -13.52 13.62
N ASN A 136 0.77 -13.65 12.36
CA ASN A 136 0.49 -14.96 11.74
C ASN A 136 1.75 -15.84 11.68
N LEU A 137 2.92 -15.26 11.39
CA LEU A 137 4.20 -16.00 11.43
C LEU A 137 4.55 -16.43 12.87
N TYR A 138 4.38 -15.53 13.83
CA TYR A 138 4.59 -15.79 15.24
C TYR A 138 3.70 -16.93 15.77
N LEU A 139 2.41 -16.96 15.39
CA LEU A 139 1.50 -18.03 15.79
C LEU A 139 1.93 -19.42 15.28
N ARG A 140 2.68 -19.48 14.17
CA ARG A 140 3.12 -20.73 13.56
C ARG A 140 4.47 -21.21 14.12
N GLU A 141 5.45 -20.31 14.23
CA GLU A 141 6.84 -20.66 14.56
C GLU A 141 7.47 -19.75 15.63
N ASP A 142 6.67 -19.04 16.42
CA ASP A 142 7.15 -18.09 17.43
C ASP A 142 8.08 -17.03 16.77
N LEU A 143 9.01 -16.46 17.52
CA LEU A 143 10.03 -15.53 16.98
C LEU A 143 10.86 -16.12 15.83
N GLN A 144 10.96 -17.45 15.71
CA GLN A 144 11.69 -18.07 14.61
C GLN A 144 10.97 -17.85 13.27
N GLY A 145 9.64 -17.82 13.26
CA GLY A 145 8.86 -17.52 12.06
C GLY A 145 9.13 -16.11 11.53
N ILE A 146 9.26 -15.14 12.44
CA ILE A 146 9.61 -13.75 12.10
C ILE A 146 11.04 -13.69 11.54
N ASN A 147 12.02 -14.30 12.23
CA ASN A 147 13.41 -14.34 11.76
C ASN A 147 13.54 -15.01 10.38
N ASN A 148 12.78 -16.09 10.14
CA ASN A 148 12.76 -16.77 8.85
C ASN A 148 12.25 -15.85 7.73
N ALA A 149 11.30 -14.97 8.02
CA ALA A 149 10.84 -13.97 7.08
C ALA A 149 11.87 -12.87 6.82
N PHE A 150 12.67 -12.45 7.80
CA PHE A 150 13.79 -11.55 7.51
C PHE A 150 14.88 -12.20 6.64
N LEU A 151 15.09 -13.52 6.77
CA LEU A 151 16.04 -14.27 5.93
C LEU A 151 15.49 -14.55 4.52
N ASN A 152 14.18 -14.68 4.37
CA ASN A 152 13.48 -14.90 3.10
C ASN A 152 12.27 -13.96 3.03
N PRO A 153 12.48 -12.67 2.74
CA PRO A 153 11.43 -11.67 2.84
C PRO A 153 10.31 -11.86 1.82
N PRO A 154 9.08 -11.42 2.13
CA PRO A 154 8.00 -11.37 1.15
C PRO A 154 8.38 -10.40 0.03
N THR A 155 8.09 -10.78 -1.21
CA THR A 155 8.44 -10.06 -2.43
C THR A 155 7.24 -9.42 -3.12
N THR A 156 6.02 -9.64 -2.61
CA THR A 156 4.79 -9.01 -3.10
C THR A 156 3.92 -8.56 -1.94
N THR A 157 3.10 -7.52 -2.14
CA THR A 157 2.15 -7.12 -1.10
C THR A 157 1.03 -8.14 -0.89
N GLU A 158 0.74 -8.95 -1.90
CA GLU A 158 -0.14 -10.12 -1.78
C GLU A 158 0.35 -11.10 -0.71
N GLN A 159 1.66 -11.38 -0.64
CA GLN A 159 2.22 -12.28 0.36
C GLN A 159 2.05 -11.76 1.80
N VAL A 160 2.12 -10.44 2.02
CA VAL A 160 1.89 -9.85 3.35
C VAL A 160 0.41 -9.68 3.67
N MET A 161 -0.46 -9.63 2.66
CA MET A 161 -1.92 -9.63 2.84
C MET A 161 -2.48 -11.04 3.07
N HIS A 162 -1.83 -12.06 2.51
CA HIS A 162 -2.23 -13.46 2.53
C HIS A 162 -1.05 -14.34 2.99
N PRO A 163 -0.80 -14.46 4.32
CA PRO A 163 0.39 -15.14 4.85
C PRO A 163 0.55 -16.60 4.40
N GLU A 164 -0.52 -17.27 4.02
CA GLU A 164 -0.49 -18.61 3.41
C GLU A 164 0.23 -18.62 2.05
N LYS A 165 0.02 -17.62 1.20
CA LYS A 165 0.70 -17.51 -0.10
C LYS A 165 2.20 -17.31 0.07
N TYR A 166 2.60 -16.53 1.06
CA TYR A 166 4.00 -16.40 1.47
C TYR A 166 4.62 -17.75 1.86
N LEU A 167 3.92 -18.51 2.71
CA LEU A 167 4.40 -19.79 3.22
C LEU A 167 4.40 -20.90 2.17
N GLU A 168 3.54 -20.81 1.16
CA GLU A 168 3.56 -21.67 -0.02
C GLU A 168 4.65 -21.28 -1.04
N GLY A 169 5.28 -20.11 -0.86
CA GLY A 169 6.30 -19.58 -1.77
C GLY A 169 5.73 -19.10 -3.10
N GLU A 170 4.45 -18.71 -3.12
CA GLU A 170 3.83 -18.13 -4.31
C GLU A 170 4.47 -16.78 -4.63
N ILE A 171 4.77 -16.53 -5.91
CA ILE A 171 5.34 -15.27 -6.38
C ILE A 171 4.47 -14.70 -7.50
N GLY A 172 4.39 -13.37 -7.56
CA GLY A 172 3.69 -12.68 -8.63
C GLY A 172 4.32 -12.93 -10.00
N ARG A 173 3.51 -13.05 -11.06
CA ARG A 173 4.04 -13.26 -12.42
C ARG A 173 4.60 -11.96 -12.99
N LYS A 174 5.78 -12.05 -13.61
CA LYS A 174 6.34 -10.94 -14.37
C LYS A 174 5.42 -10.49 -15.51
N VAL A 175 5.04 -9.21 -15.49
CA VAL A 175 4.25 -8.56 -16.54
C VAL A 175 5.09 -7.53 -17.28
N SER A 176 4.98 -7.53 -18.61
CA SER A 176 5.55 -6.49 -19.47
C SER A 176 4.44 -5.70 -20.15
N LEU A 177 4.62 -4.38 -20.16
CA LEU A 177 3.75 -3.46 -20.88
C LEU A 177 3.89 -3.63 -22.40
N PRO A 178 2.86 -3.29 -23.18
CA PRO A 178 3.00 -3.21 -24.63
C PRO A 178 4.07 -2.17 -25.01
N SER A 179 4.86 -2.47 -26.05
CA SER A 179 5.98 -1.61 -26.48
C SER A 179 5.58 -0.23 -27.02
N LYS A 180 4.27 0.02 -27.20
CA LYS A 180 3.70 1.31 -27.59
C LYS A 180 2.34 1.48 -26.90
N PRO A 181 2.00 2.68 -26.38
CA PRO A 181 0.65 2.97 -25.93
C PRO A 181 -0.35 2.77 -27.09
N ILE A 182 -1.56 2.28 -26.82
CA ILE A 182 -2.54 1.98 -27.90
C ILE A 182 -2.93 3.29 -28.62
N ARG A 183 -2.90 4.43 -27.92
CA ARG A 183 -2.83 5.75 -28.54
C ARG A 183 -1.41 6.01 -29.08
N ASN A 184 -1.17 5.51 -30.29
CA ASN A 184 0.02 5.76 -31.10
C ASN A 184 0.04 7.22 -31.64
N GLN A 185 -0.04 8.21 -30.74
CA GLN A 185 0.08 9.62 -31.07
C GLN A 185 1.50 10.11 -30.74
N ALA A 186 2.08 10.90 -31.63
CA ALA A 186 3.35 11.58 -31.36
C ALA A 186 3.20 12.51 -30.15
N GLY A 187 4.18 12.52 -29.23
CA GLY A 187 4.25 13.47 -28.11
C GLY A 187 4.21 12.88 -26.70
N TRP A 188 3.73 11.64 -26.52
CA TRP A 188 3.68 11.00 -25.20
C TRP A 188 5.07 10.58 -24.70
N ARG A 189 5.42 11.00 -23.48
CA ARG A 189 6.66 10.63 -22.79
C ARG A 189 6.33 9.84 -21.53
N VAL A 190 7.02 8.73 -21.31
CA VAL A 190 6.96 7.99 -20.03
C VAL A 190 7.59 8.86 -18.95
N ILE A 191 6.85 9.11 -17.88
CA ILE A 191 7.34 9.85 -16.71
C ILE A 191 7.47 8.95 -15.48
N ASP A 192 6.82 7.78 -15.48
CA ASP A 192 7.00 6.75 -14.47
C ASP A 192 6.64 5.37 -15.00
N GLU A 193 7.27 4.32 -14.46
CA GLU A 193 6.94 2.92 -14.75
C GLU A 193 7.23 2.05 -13.53
N ASN A 194 6.21 1.37 -13.01
CA ASN A 194 6.35 0.59 -11.78
C ASN A 194 5.31 -0.53 -11.69
N VAL A 195 5.18 -1.16 -10.51
CA VAL A 195 4.21 -2.20 -10.17
C VAL A 195 3.25 -1.65 -9.12
N PHE A 196 1.94 -1.87 -9.27
CA PHE A 196 0.99 -1.49 -8.23
C PHE A 196 1.01 -2.47 -7.05
N GLY A 197 0.92 -3.77 -7.32
CA GLY A 197 0.69 -4.75 -6.27
C GLY A 197 -0.76 -4.82 -5.80
N GLU A 198 -1.10 -5.89 -5.09
CA GLU A 198 -2.43 -6.09 -4.51
C GLU A 198 -2.78 -4.96 -3.53
N ALA A 199 -1.85 -4.59 -2.64
CA ALA A 199 -2.12 -3.59 -1.61
C ALA A 199 -2.46 -2.23 -2.20
N MET A 200 -1.72 -1.76 -3.21
CA MET A 200 -2.03 -0.44 -3.80
C MET A 200 -3.36 -0.46 -4.55
N ILE A 201 -3.70 -1.57 -5.22
CA ILE A 201 -5.01 -1.75 -5.85
C ILE A 201 -6.11 -1.66 -4.79
N TYR A 202 -6.00 -2.44 -3.71
CA TYR A 202 -6.91 -2.40 -2.57
C TYR A 202 -7.04 -0.99 -1.98
N LEU A 203 -5.93 -0.32 -1.67
CA LEU A 203 -5.91 0.99 -1.04
C LEU A 203 -6.60 2.04 -1.91
N VAL A 204 -6.31 2.08 -3.22
CA VAL A 204 -6.95 3.00 -4.17
C VAL A 204 -8.45 2.73 -4.28
N LEU A 205 -8.86 1.46 -4.38
CA LEU A 205 -10.28 1.09 -4.45
C LEU A 205 -11.03 1.43 -3.15
N SER A 206 -10.39 1.23 -1.99
CA SER A 206 -10.94 1.51 -0.65
C SER A 206 -11.20 3.00 -0.38
N TYR A 207 -10.78 3.88 -1.29
CA TYR A 207 -11.10 5.29 -1.24
C TYR A 207 -12.57 5.58 -1.63
N HIS A 208 -13.19 4.69 -2.42
CA HIS A 208 -14.56 4.82 -2.90
C HIS A 208 -15.47 3.63 -2.60
N LEU A 209 -14.88 2.44 -2.47
CA LEU A 209 -15.60 1.23 -2.12
C LEU A 209 -15.52 0.99 -0.61
N SER A 210 -16.39 0.12 -0.11
CA SER A 210 -16.21 -0.41 1.25
C SER A 210 -14.91 -1.21 1.35
N GLU A 211 -14.36 -1.36 2.56
CA GLU A 211 -13.12 -2.13 2.77
C GLU A 211 -13.26 -3.57 2.28
N GLU A 212 -14.42 -4.20 2.50
CA GLU A 212 -14.72 -5.56 2.06
C GLU A 212 -14.74 -5.66 0.54
N GLU A 213 -15.47 -4.79 -0.15
CA GLU A 213 -15.52 -4.78 -1.61
C GLU A 213 -14.15 -4.48 -2.23
N ALA A 214 -13.41 -3.51 -1.67
CA ALA A 214 -12.07 -3.17 -2.14
C ALA A 214 -11.10 -4.33 -1.98
N ARG A 215 -11.16 -5.05 -0.86
CA ARG A 215 -10.31 -6.22 -0.60
C ARG A 215 -10.62 -7.35 -1.56
N SER A 216 -11.89 -7.77 -1.66
CA SER A 216 -12.28 -8.83 -2.61
C SER A 216 -11.94 -8.46 -4.06
N SER A 217 -12.04 -7.19 -4.43
CA SER A 217 -11.70 -6.75 -5.79
C SER A 217 -10.20 -6.70 -6.09
N ALA A 218 -9.35 -6.72 -5.06
CA ALA A 218 -7.89 -6.75 -5.19
C ALA A 218 -7.33 -8.18 -5.04
N GLU A 219 -8.07 -9.04 -4.34
CA GLU A 219 -7.72 -10.45 -4.10
C GLU A 219 -7.57 -11.23 -5.42
N GLY A 220 -6.60 -12.16 -5.44
CA GLY A 220 -6.26 -12.92 -6.63
C GLY A 220 -5.41 -12.16 -7.65
N TRP A 221 -4.83 -11.02 -7.26
CA TRP A 221 -3.80 -10.35 -8.07
C TRP A 221 -2.63 -11.31 -8.31
N ASN A 222 -2.08 -11.39 -9.52
CA ASN A 222 -0.96 -12.29 -9.84
C ASN A 222 0.11 -11.60 -10.70
N GLY A 223 0.40 -10.35 -10.37
CA GLY A 223 1.41 -9.54 -11.05
C GLY A 223 0.84 -8.48 -11.98
N ASP A 224 1.44 -7.29 -11.94
CA ASP A 224 1.12 -6.20 -12.84
C ASP A 224 2.34 -5.39 -13.27
N ARG A 225 2.11 -4.46 -14.19
CA ARG A 225 3.02 -3.38 -14.54
C ARG A 225 2.20 -2.19 -14.99
N TYR A 226 2.56 -1.00 -14.56
CA TYR A 226 1.99 0.25 -15.06
C TYR A 226 3.05 1.20 -15.58
N ALA A 227 2.67 2.05 -16.52
CA ALA A 227 3.43 3.22 -16.94
C ALA A 227 2.52 4.43 -16.98
N TYR A 228 3.06 5.55 -16.51
CA TYR A 228 2.41 6.84 -16.51
C TYR A 228 3.08 7.73 -17.55
N TYR A 229 2.29 8.30 -18.43
CA TYR A 229 2.71 9.10 -19.56
C TYR A 229 2.17 10.52 -19.45
N GLU A 230 2.93 11.46 -20.02
CA GLU A 230 2.57 12.87 -20.12
C GLU A 230 2.68 13.33 -21.58
N ASN A 231 1.75 14.17 -22.01
CA ASN A 231 1.81 14.92 -23.27
C ASN A 231 1.22 16.32 -23.06
N GLU A 232 2.07 17.34 -23.08
CA GLU A 232 1.71 18.73 -22.73
C GLU A 232 1.02 18.84 -21.35
N SER A 233 -0.31 18.94 -21.33
CA SER A 233 -1.13 18.98 -20.11
C SER A 233 -1.97 17.72 -19.87
N ASP A 234 -1.91 16.76 -20.80
CA ASP A 234 -2.65 15.51 -20.73
C ASP A 234 -1.81 14.41 -20.10
N TYR A 235 -2.47 13.53 -19.34
CA TYR A 235 -1.84 12.40 -18.65
C TYR A 235 -2.49 11.10 -19.06
N LEU A 236 -1.72 10.00 -19.06
CA LEU A 236 -2.21 8.68 -19.42
C LEU A 236 -1.57 7.62 -18.52
N LEU A 237 -2.40 6.87 -17.81
CA LEU A 237 -1.98 5.66 -17.10
C LEU A 237 -2.24 4.45 -18.01
N ILE A 238 -1.23 3.61 -18.23
CA ILE A 238 -1.42 2.28 -18.83
C ILE A 238 -1.03 1.26 -17.77
N SER A 239 -1.94 0.36 -17.41
CA SER A 239 -1.67 -0.75 -16.51
C SER A 239 -2.02 -2.05 -17.19
N LYS A 240 -1.18 -3.08 -17.02
CA LYS A 240 -1.47 -4.44 -17.43
C LYS A 240 -1.37 -5.33 -16.21
N GLN A 241 -2.42 -6.07 -15.95
CA GLN A 241 -2.59 -6.85 -14.73
C GLN A 241 -2.93 -8.31 -15.08
N ARG A 242 -2.44 -9.22 -14.25
CA ARG A 242 -2.78 -10.63 -14.26
C ARG A 242 -3.47 -10.98 -12.96
N TRP A 243 -4.37 -11.94 -13.07
CA TRP A 243 -5.20 -12.42 -11.98
C TRP A 243 -5.13 -13.95 -11.93
N ASP A 244 -5.43 -14.53 -10.77
CA ASP A 244 -5.44 -15.98 -10.54
C ASP A 244 -6.54 -16.67 -11.32
N SER A 245 -7.71 -16.03 -11.41
CA SER A 245 -8.84 -16.53 -12.17
C SER A 245 -9.46 -15.46 -13.08
N ARG A 246 -10.40 -15.90 -13.90
CA ARG A 246 -11.22 -15.01 -14.72
C ARG A 246 -12.18 -14.21 -13.85
N GLU A 247 -12.65 -14.82 -12.78
CA GLU A 247 -13.58 -14.27 -11.81
C GLU A 247 -12.93 -13.10 -11.07
N ASP A 248 -11.69 -13.25 -10.57
CA ASP A 248 -10.95 -12.17 -9.90
C ASP A 248 -10.71 -10.98 -10.86
N ALA A 249 -10.30 -11.28 -12.10
CA ALA A 249 -10.14 -10.26 -13.13
C ALA A 249 -11.44 -9.48 -13.38
N LEU A 250 -12.59 -10.16 -13.33
CA LEU A 250 -13.90 -9.55 -13.52
C LEU A 250 -14.30 -8.66 -12.33
N GLU A 251 -14.04 -9.11 -11.11
CA GLU A 251 -14.32 -8.35 -9.88
C GLU A 251 -13.52 -7.05 -9.88
N PHE A 252 -12.21 -7.13 -10.11
CA PHE A 252 -11.37 -5.96 -10.27
C PHE A 252 -11.85 -5.03 -11.37
N TYR A 253 -12.16 -5.56 -12.56
CA TYR A 253 -12.64 -4.75 -13.69
C TYR A 253 -13.86 -3.91 -13.30
N ASN A 254 -14.85 -4.52 -12.65
CA ASN A 254 -16.08 -3.84 -12.25
C ASN A 254 -15.78 -2.74 -11.20
N SER A 255 -14.93 -3.04 -10.23
CA SER A 255 -14.55 -2.10 -9.17
C SER A 255 -13.72 -0.94 -9.70
N TRP A 256 -12.76 -1.20 -10.60
CA TRP A 256 -11.99 -0.14 -11.26
C TRP A 256 -12.87 0.75 -12.14
N TYR A 257 -13.83 0.16 -12.86
CA TYR A 257 -14.84 0.93 -13.60
C TYR A 257 -15.58 1.90 -12.67
N ASN A 258 -16.14 1.39 -11.56
CA ASN A 258 -16.89 2.20 -10.59
C ASN A 258 -16.05 3.31 -9.97
N PHE A 259 -14.82 2.97 -9.60
CA PHE A 259 -13.84 3.92 -9.09
C PHE A 259 -13.60 5.06 -10.10
N THR A 260 -13.35 4.74 -11.37
CA THR A 260 -13.08 5.77 -12.40
C THR A 260 -14.30 6.64 -12.70
N GLU A 261 -15.51 6.07 -12.70
CA GLU A 261 -16.75 6.82 -12.88
C GLU A 261 -17.02 7.77 -11.72
N ALA A 262 -16.86 7.30 -10.48
CA ALA A 262 -17.00 8.12 -9.29
C ALA A 262 -15.98 9.26 -9.30
N TRP A 263 -14.72 8.95 -9.58
CA TRP A 263 -13.63 9.92 -9.54
C TRP A 263 -13.77 11.05 -10.57
N SER A 264 -14.10 10.71 -11.82
CA SER A 264 -14.33 11.70 -12.87
C SER A 264 -15.55 12.58 -12.61
N SER A 265 -16.59 12.04 -11.96
CA SER A 265 -17.82 12.77 -11.62
C SER A 265 -17.66 13.72 -10.43
N ASN A 266 -16.62 13.55 -9.62
CA ASN A 266 -16.50 14.22 -8.32
C ASN A 266 -15.04 14.65 -8.09
N GLN A 267 -14.67 15.87 -8.43
CA GLN A 267 -13.34 16.37 -8.04
C GLN A 267 -13.19 16.53 -6.50
N HIS A 268 -14.25 16.36 -5.68
CA HIS A 268 -14.25 16.34 -4.20
C HIS A 268 -15.37 15.43 -3.60
N LEU A 269 -15.10 14.13 -3.44
CA LEU A 269 -16.04 12.99 -3.52
C LEU A 269 -17.02 12.69 -2.35
N LYS A 270 -18.20 12.15 -2.72
CA LYS A 270 -18.90 10.92 -2.24
C LYS A 270 -20.28 10.75 -2.95
N PRO A 271 -21.04 9.64 -2.80
CA PRO A 271 -20.83 8.21 -3.15
C PRO A 271 -21.89 7.71 -4.18
N ILE A 272 -21.94 6.41 -4.53
CA ILE A 272 -23.19 5.79 -5.04
C ILE A 272 -23.46 4.43 -4.37
N ASP A 273 -24.70 4.28 -3.91
CA ASP A 273 -25.36 3.06 -3.44
C ASP A 273 -25.62 2.04 -4.59
N ALA A 274 -25.05 0.84 -4.46
CA ALA A 274 -25.37 -0.51 -5.00
C ALA A 274 -26.27 -0.74 -6.27
N PRO A 275 -26.17 -1.90 -6.97
CA PRO A 275 -25.01 -2.75 -7.26
C PRO A 275 -24.90 -3.11 -8.78
N LEU A 276 -23.68 -3.29 -9.29
CA LEU A 276 -23.43 -3.59 -10.72
C LEU A 276 -23.35 -5.09 -11.09
N HIS A 277 -23.68 -6.01 -10.17
CA HIS A 277 -23.74 -7.45 -10.45
C HIS A 277 -24.93 -7.89 -11.34
N LYS A 278 -25.71 -6.96 -11.93
CA LYS A 278 -26.92 -7.28 -12.73
C LYS A 278 -26.74 -7.31 -14.25
N LEU A 279 -25.53 -7.17 -14.78
CA LEU A 279 -25.27 -7.30 -16.22
C LEU A 279 -24.45 -8.53 -16.56
N GLY A 280 -24.62 -9.64 -15.81
CA GLY A 280 -24.00 -10.93 -16.13
C GLY A 280 -23.99 -11.17 -17.64
N LEU A 281 -22.78 -11.02 -18.23
CA LEU A 281 -22.34 -11.22 -19.62
C LEU A 281 -21.28 -10.15 -19.98
N PHE A 282 -20.05 -10.59 -20.19
CA PHE A 282 -19.11 -9.85 -21.05
C PHE A 282 -19.79 -9.57 -22.41
N PRO A 283 -19.86 -8.32 -22.89
CA PRO A 283 -20.20 -8.10 -24.29
C PRO A 283 -19.05 -8.63 -25.19
N PRO A 284 -19.34 -9.18 -26.38
CA PRO A 284 -18.44 -10.04 -27.15
C PRO A 284 -17.28 -9.31 -27.88
N ARG A 285 -16.87 -8.11 -27.45
CA ARG A 285 -15.74 -7.39 -28.07
C ARG A 285 -14.61 -7.20 -27.04
N ASN A 286 -13.40 -7.61 -27.42
CA ASN A 286 -12.16 -7.63 -26.59
C ASN A 286 -11.67 -6.25 -26.13
N GLU A 287 -12.41 -5.19 -26.41
CA GLU A 287 -12.01 -3.80 -26.23
C GLU A 287 -13.25 -2.99 -25.82
N GLN A 288 -13.17 -2.31 -24.69
CA GLN A 288 -14.18 -1.37 -24.19
C GLN A 288 -13.54 0.00 -23.99
N SER A 289 -14.31 1.04 -24.25
CA SER A 289 -13.84 2.42 -24.15
C SER A 289 -14.95 3.27 -23.53
N LEU A 290 -14.65 3.94 -22.44
CA LEU A 290 -15.57 4.82 -21.74
C LEU A 290 -14.99 6.23 -21.69
N LYS A 291 -15.84 7.24 -21.87
CA LYS A 291 -15.52 8.63 -21.56
C LYS A 291 -16.43 9.07 -20.42
N VAL A 292 -15.86 9.45 -19.28
CA VAL A 292 -16.58 10.01 -18.15
C VAL A 292 -15.99 11.38 -17.83
N GLY A 293 -16.76 12.44 -18.07
CA GLY A 293 -16.22 13.81 -18.09
C GLY A 293 -15.11 13.96 -19.13
N ASP A 294 -13.94 14.44 -18.70
CA ASP A 294 -12.73 14.53 -19.52
C ASP A 294 -11.82 13.29 -19.40
N THR A 295 -12.14 12.36 -18.49
CA THR A 295 -11.40 11.11 -18.28
C THR A 295 -11.87 10.06 -19.29
N TYR A 296 -10.93 9.30 -19.82
CA TYR A 296 -11.22 8.19 -20.72
C TYR A 296 -10.63 6.91 -20.14
N VAL A 297 -11.37 5.81 -20.10
CA VAL A 297 -10.86 4.50 -19.68
C VAL A 297 -11.05 3.52 -20.83
N PHE A 298 -9.96 2.88 -21.24
CA PHE A 298 -9.97 1.77 -22.18
C PHE A 298 -9.59 0.49 -21.47
N PHE A 299 -10.38 -0.54 -21.70
CA PHE A 299 -10.11 -1.86 -21.19
C PHE A 299 -9.93 -2.81 -22.36
N LYS A 300 -8.82 -3.52 -22.37
CA LYS A 300 -8.56 -4.58 -23.33
C LYS A 300 -8.22 -5.86 -22.61
N ARG A 301 -9.05 -6.87 -22.87
CA ARG A 301 -8.78 -8.23 -22.45
C ARG A 301 -7.83 -8.86 -23.46
N VAL A 302 -6.66 -9.29 -23.00
CA VAL A 302 -5.66 -9.93 -23.88
C VAL A 302 -5.74 -11.45 -23.80
N ARG A 303 -6.14 -11.99 -22.64
CA ARG A 303 -6.38 -13.42 -22.32
C ARG A 303 -7.42 -13.53 -21.20
N ASP A 304 -7.80 -14.74 -20.80
CA ASP A 304 -8.93 -14.90 -19.90
C ASP A 304 -8.74 -14.21 -18.53
N GLU A 305 -7.50 -14.15 -18.04
CA GLU A 305 -7.04 -13.61 -16.75
C GLU A 305 -6.19 -12.33 -16.85
N THR A 306 -6.08 -11.72 -18.05
CA THR A 306 -5.19 -10.55 -18.26
C THR A 306 -5.98 -9.35 -18.78
N ILE A 307 -5.86 -8.25 -18.03
CA ILE A 307 -6.53 -6.98 -18.33
C ILE A 307 -5.46 -5.92 -18.63
N VAL A 308 -5.67 -5.15 -19.69
CA VAL A 308 -4.95 -3.91 -19.96
C VAL A 308 -5.93 -2.76 -19.76
N ILE A 309 -5.56 -1.81 -18.92
CA ILE A 309 -6.30 -0.59 -18.63
C ILE A 309 -5.51 0.58 -19.17
N GLU A 310 -6.14 1.46 -19.92
CA GLU A 310 -5.59 2.77 -20.25
C GLU A 310 -6.53 3.86 -19.74
N THR A 311 -6.06 4.70 -18.82
CA THR A 311 -6.85 5.81 -18.28
C THR A 311 -6.24 7.16 -18.63
N GLY A 312 -6.90 7.93 -19.49
CA GLY A 312 -6.52 9.31 -19.85
C GLY A 312 -7.06 10.33 -18.85
N ASN A 313 -6.31 11.42 -18.64
CA ASN A 313 -6.55 12.48 -17.66
C ASN A 313 -6.58 11.98 -16.20
N PHE A 314 -5.75 10.98 -15.89
CA PHE A 314 -5.64 10.36 -14.57
C PHE A 314 -4.64 11.12 -13.66
N ASP A 315 -5.05 12.18 -12.94
CA ASP A 315 -4.15 13.05 -12.13
C ASP A 315 -3.93 12.62 -10.65
N ILE A 316 -4.31 11.40 -10.25
CA ILE A 316 -4.23 10.99 -8.82
C ILE A 316 -2.78 10.94 -8.31
N LEU A 317 -1.83 10.58 -9.20
CA LEU A 317 -0.41 10.44 -8.86
C LEU A 317 0.27 11.79 -8.62
N LYS A 318 -0.26 12.91 -9.16
CA LYS A 318 0.25 14.25 -8.91
C LYS A 318 -0.12 14.77 -7.53
N LYS A 319 -1.26 14.32 -6.97
CA LYS A 319 -1.65 14.64 -5.59
C LYS A 319 -0.81 13.88 -4.56
N ALA A 320 -0.42 12.64 -4.87
CA ALA A 320 0.49 11.86 -4.04
C ALA A 320 1.94 12.40 -4.10
N LYS A 321 2.50 12.62 -5.29
CA LYS A 321 3.89 13.09 -5.48
C LYS A 321 4.17 14.56 -5.12
N ARG A 322 3.14 15.40 -4.89
CA ARG A 322 3.35 16.78 -4.41
C ARG A 322 3.35 16.90 -2.88
N LYS A 323 3.00 15.83 -2.18
CA LYS A 323 2.90 15.79 -0.72
C LYS A 323 3.84 14.77 -0.06
N ILE A 324 4.58 14.01 -0.87
CA ILE A 324 5.75 13.21 -0.51
C ILE A 324 6.95 13.97 -1.07
#